data_AF-D0W8H1-F1
#
_entry.id   AF-D0W8H1-F1
#
_cell.length_a   1.000
_cell.length_b   1.000
_cell.length_c   1.000
_cell.angle_alpha   90.00
_cell.angle_beta   90.00
_cell.angle_gamma   90.00
#
_symmetry.space_group_name_H-M   'P 1'
#
loop_
_entity.id
_entity.type
_entity.pdbx_description
1 polymer ?
#
loop_
_entity_poly.entity_id
_entity_poly.type
_entity_poly.pdbx_seq_one_letter_code
_entity_poly.pdbx_strand_id
1 'polypeptide(L)'
;MVKSRRAGQVEKVIAALTDALTRQKAVEIGETATRINRAISHDERIHKISIEADGRMGLYGSSGREAQVDLSAGQMQILIMSLVSALAEVTRYPAPFVIDTPLARLDEGHRDGLFRHWSGLEQQVILLSQDTEITPEVYRRLDPHIGRTYLVEAESLDSAGACSRVTADVYFE
;
A
#
# COMPACT_ATOMS: atom_id res chain seq x y z
N MET A 1 -19.49 27.50 37.43
CA MET A 1 -18.49 28.32 36.70
C MET A 1 -17.11 27.67 36.58
N VAL A 2 -16.46 27.21 37.66
CA VAL A 2 -15.10 26.61 37.60
C VAL A 2 -15.01 25.36 36.71
N LYS A 3 -16.01 24.46 36.75
CA LYS A 3 -16.06 23.24 35.90
C LYS A 3 -16.10 23.56 34.40
N SER A 4 -16.89 24.56 33.99
CA SER A 4 -16.97 25.00 32.58
C SER A 4 -15.67 25.66 32.11
N ARG A 5 -15.02 26.48 32.95
CA ARG A 5 -13.70 27.05 32.63
C ARG A 5 -12.62 25.97 32.46
N ARG A 6 -12.61 24.95 33.33
CA ARG A 6 -11.67 23.81 33.20
C ARG A 6 -11.95 22.98 31.96
N ALA A 7 -13.22 22.71 31.64
CA ALA A 7 -13.60 22.00 30.42
C ALA A 7 -13.09 22.72 29.16
N GLY A 8 -13.29 24.04 29.07
CA GLY A 8 -12.77 24.83 27.94
C GLY A 8 -11.24 24.92 27.87
N GLN A 9 -10.53 24.79 29.00
CA GLN A 9 -9.06 24.67 29.00
C GLN A 9 -8.60 23.31 28.49
N VAL A 10 -9.27 22.22 28.90
CA VAL A 10 -8.97 20.86 28.43
C VAL A 10 -9.23 20.75 26.93
N GLU A 11 -10.34 21.29 26.43
CA GLU A 11 -10.67 21.29 25.00
C GLU A 11 -9.59 21.99 24.16
N LYS A 12 -9.09 23.16 24.61
CA LYS A 12 -7.98 23.87 23.94
C LYS A 12 -6.70 23.06 23.92
N VAL A 13 -6.39 22.36 25.02
CA VAL A 13 -5.19 21.50 25.09
C VAL A 13 -5.34 20.31 24.15
N ILE A 14 -6.51 19.65 24.12
CA ILE A 14 -6.78 18.54 23.21
C ILE A 14 -6.61 19.00 21.76
N ALA A 15 -7.23 20.11 21.36
CA ALA A 15 -7.12 20.63 20.00
C ALA A 15 -5.66 20.92 19.61
N ALA A 16 -4.89 21.57 20.50
CA ALA A 16 -3.49 21.85 20.26
C ALA A 16 -2.64 20.57 20.13
N LEU A 17 -2.92 19.55 20.96
CA LEU A 17 -2.24 18.26 20.89
C LEU A 17 -2.60 17.48 19.62
N THR A 18 -3.88 17.48 19.22
CA THR A 18 -4.33 16.87 17.97
C THR A 18 -3.62 17.49 16.77
N ASP A 19 -3.57 18.82 16.68
CA ASP A 19 -2.88 19.51 15.59
C ASP A 19 -1.38 19.21 15.54
N ALA A 20 -0.72 19.17 16.71
CA ALA A 20 0.69 18.84 16.80
C ALA A 20 0.96 17.39 16.38
N LEU A 21 0.12 16.44 16.85
CA LEU A 21 0.26 15.03 16.54
C LEU A 21 -0.03 14.74 15.06
N THR A 22 -1.03 15.38 14.46
CA THR A 22 -1.32 15.25 13.02
C THR A 22 -0.14 15.71 12.18
N ARG A 23 0.47 16.86 12.50
CA ARG A 23 1.69 17.33 11.82
C ARG A 23 2.84 16.32 11.96
N GLN A 24 3.07 15.82 13.17
CA GLN A 24 4.13 14.85 13.42
C GLN A 24 3.89 13.56 12.63
N LYS A 25 2.66 13.04 12.62
CA LYS A 25 2.31 11.80 11.91
C LYS A 25 2.38 11.97 10.40
N ALA A 26 1.98 13.12 9.86
CA ALA A 26 2.13 13.41 8.43
C ALA A 26 3.60 13.33 7.97
N VAL A 27 4.51 13.95 8.73
CA VAL A 27 5.96 13.87 8.46
C VAL A 27 6.45 12.41 8.53
N GLU A 28 6.08 11.69 9.57
CA GLU A 28 6.45 10.28 9.77
C GLU A 28 5.96 9.37 8.63
N ILE A 29 4.75 9.61 8.10
CA ILE A 29 4.23 8.88 6.94
C ILE A 29 5.05 9.21 5.70
N GLY A 30 5.40 10.47 5.45
CA GLY A 30 6.23 10.86 4.30
C GLY A 30 7.62 10.21 4.32
N GLU A 31 8.27 10.19 5.48
CA GLU A 31 9.56 9.52 5.69
C GLU A 31 9.46 8.00 5.48
N THR A 32 8.45 7.37 6.07
CA THR A 32 8.20 5.94 5.94
C THR A 32 7.85 5.56 4.49
N ALA A 33 7.01 6.35 3.82
CA ALA A 33 6.67 6.15 2.42
C ALA A 33 7.89 6.29 1.52
N THR A 34 8.78 7.26 1.81
CA THR A 34 10.05 7.41 1.08
C THR A 34 10.91 6.16 1.22
N ARG A 35 11.06 5.65 2.45
CA ARG A 35 11.84 4.43 2.73
C ARG A 35 11.28 3.23 1.98
N ILE A 36 9.97 3.01 2.04
CA ILE A 36 9.29 1.88 1.39
C ILE A 36 9.39 2.01 -0.13
N ASN A 37 9.14 3.21 -0.67
CA ASN A 37 9.20 3.45 -2.12
C ASN A 37 10.58 3.13 -2.69
N ARG A 38 11.66 3.53 -2.03
CA ARG A 38 13.04 3.20 -2.43
C ARG A 38 13.39 1.72 -2.29
N ALA A 39 12.72 1.00 -1.40
CA ALA A 39 12.93 -0.45 -1.25
C ALA A 39 12.24 -1.25 -2.36
N ILE A 40 11.12 -0.74 -2.88
CA ILE A 40 10.33 -1.36 -3.94
C ILE A 40 10.81 -0.91 -5.33
N SER A 41 10.99 0.40 -5.51
CA SER A 41 11.39 1.04 -6.76
C SER A 41 12.89 0.92 -6.97
N HIS A 42 13.29 0.46 -8.16
CA HIS A 42 14.69 0.54 -8.60
C HIS A 42 15.00 1.85 -9.33
N ASP A 43 14.01 2.72 -9.53
CA ASP A 43 14.15 4.05 -10.13
C ASP A 43 14.38 5.13 -9.05
N GLU A 44 15.33 6.04 -9.31
CA GLU A 44 15.69 7.17 -8.45
C GLU A 44 14.89 8.46 -8.70
N ARG A 45 13.89 8.43 -9.59
CA ARG A 45 13.01 9.59 -9.90
C ARG A 45 12.35 10.19 -8.67
N ILE A 46 11.97 9.37 -7.69
CA ILE A 46 11.44 9.82 -6.40
C ILE A 46 12.51 9.60 -5.34
N HIS A 47 13.20 10.68 -4.97
CA HIS A 47 14.14 10.64 -3.86
C HIS A 47 13.42 10.88 -2.54
N LYS A 48 12.45 11.78 -2.46
CA LYS A 48 11.71 12.07 -1.21
C LYS A 48 10.23 12.30 -1.47
N ILE A 49 9.42 11.82 -0.53
CA ILE A 49 7.98 12.08 -0.42
C ILE A 49 7.77 12.93 0.83
N SER A 50 7.16 14.10 0.70
CA SER A 50 6.66 14.87 1.84
C SER A 50 5.15 14.77 1.92
N ILE A 51 4.62 14.84 3.14
CA ILE A 51 3.19 14.92 3.39
C ILE A 51 2.97 16.01 4.44
N GLU A 52 2.15 16.98 4.10
CA GLU A 52 1.71 18.05 4.99
C GLU A 52 0.52 17.57 5.84
N ALA A 53 0.24 18.27 6.95
CA ALA A 53 -0.86 17.89 7.84
C ALA A 53 -2.26 17.97 7.20
N ASP A 54 -2.40 18.70 6.10
CA ASP A 54 -3.63 18.74 5.29
C ASP A 54 -3.70 17.64 4.22
N GLY A 55 -2.69 16.76 4.17
CA GLY A 55 -2.58 15.66 3.23
C GLY A 55 -1.96 16.05 1.89
N ARG A 56 -1.55 17.30 1.66
CA ARG A 56 -0.82 17.66 0.45
C ARG A 56 0.50 16.90 0.40
N MET A 57 0.75 16.27 -0.73
CA MET A 57 1.94 15.49 -0.99
C MET A 57 2.86 16.24 -1.94
N GLY A 58 4.15 16.26 -1.63
CA GLY A 58 5.22 16.73 -2.52
C GLY A 58 6.16 15.59 -2.88
N LEU A 59 6.58 15.53 -4.14
CA LEU A 59 7.58 14.57 -4.63
C LEU A 59 8.86 15.34 -4.98
N TYR A 60 10.01 14.83 -4.57
CA TYR A 60 11.30 15.50 -4.79
C TYR A 60 12.30 14.53 -5.39
N GLY A 61 13.02 14.99 -6.41
CA GLY A 61 14.14 14.26 -7.00
C GLY A 61 15.42 14.37 -6.17
N SER A 62 16.50 13.76 -6.64
CA SER A 62 17.82 13.77 -5.97
C SER A 62 18.41 15.18 -5.79
N SER A 63 18.03 16.13 -6.64
CA SER A 63 18.43 17.55 -6.54
C SER A 63 17.75 18.31 -5.39
N GLY A 64 16.77 17.70 -4.70
CA GLY A 64 15.99 18.35 -3.65
C GLY A 64 14.92 19.34 -4.17
N ARG A 65 14.79 19.49 -5.48
CA ARG A 65 13.70 20.27 -6.10
C ARG A 65 12.43 19.43 -6.16
N GLU A 66 11.30 20.09 -5.96
CA GLU A 66 10.00 19.47 -6.20
C GLU A 66 9.94 19.06 -7.67
N ALA A 67 9.68 17.78 -7.87
CA ALA A 67 9.73 17.16 -9.16
C ALA A 67 8.31 17.10 -9.71
N GLN A 68 8.09 17.77 -10.83
CA GLN A 68 6.93 17.47 -11.68
C GLN A 68 7.25 16.18 -12.43
N VAL A 69 7.10 15.05 -11.72
CA VAL A 69 7.40 13.73 -12.28
C VAL A 69 6.17 13.25 -13.02
N ASP A 70 6.31 13.08 -14.33
CA ASP A 70 5.34 12.31 -15.11
C ASP A 70 5.62 10.82 -14.83
N LEU A 71 4.95 10.30 -13.79
CA LEU A 71 5.14 8.93 -13.33
C LEU A 71 4.49 7.96 -14.31
N SER A 72 5.21 6.89 -14.66
CA SER A 72 4.57 5.79 -15.37
C SER A 72 3.47 5.16 -14.51
N ALA A 73 2.55 4.44 -15.14
CA ALA A 73 1.47 3.78 -14.41
C ALA A 73 1.98 2.82 -13.32
N GLY A 74 3.08 2.11 -13.60
CA GLY A 74 3.73 1.24 -12.63
C GLY A 74 4.36 2.02 -11.45
N GLN A 75 5.01 3.15 -11.73
CA GLN A 75 5.61 3.98 -10.68
C GLN A 75 4.56 4.62 -9.78
N MET A 76 3.45 5.07 -10.38
CA MET A 76 2.31 5.57 -9.62
C MET A 76 1.73 4.47 -8.70
N GLN A 77 1.65 3.23 -9.19
CA GLN A 77 1.20 2.10 -8.39
C GLN A 77 2.14 1.81 -7.21
N ILE A 78 3.46 1.85 -7.42
CA ILE A 78 4.46 1.68 -6.34
C ILE A 78 4.36 2.82 -5.33
N LEU A 79 4.19 4.06 -5.78
CA LEU A 79 4.00 5.21 -4.90
C LEU A 79 2.76 5.03 -4.01
N ILE A 80 1.62 4.64 -4.59
CA ILE A 80 0.38 4.37 -3.85
C ILE A 80 0.60 3.24 -2.83
N MET A 81 1.21 2.12 -3.24
CA MET A 81 1.50 1.00 -2.34
C MET A 81 2.40 1.41 -1.17
N SER A 82 3.39 2.26 -1.44
CA SER A 82 4.31 2.79 -0.43
C SER A 82 3.58 3.69 0.57
N LEU A 83 2.65 4.52 0.10
CA LEU A 83 1.83 5.39 0.95
C LEU A 83 0.87 4.60 1.83
N VAL A 84 0.15 3.63 1.27
CA VAL A 84 -0.77 2.78 2.03
C VAL A 84 -0.01 1.96 3.08
N SER A 85 1.15 1.42 2.70
CA SER A 85 2.02 0.67 3.63
C SER A 85 2.57 1.55 4.74
N ALA A 86 3.03 2.77 4.41
CA ALA A 86 3.52 3.73 5.39
C ALA A 86 2.42 4.15 6.36
N LEU A 87 1.20 4.37 5.86
CA LEU A 87 0.05 4.68 6.69
C LEU A 87 -0.22 3.54 7.67
N ALA A 88 -0.27 2.29 7.20
CA ALA A 88 -0.51 1.14 8.07
C ALA A 88 0.59 0.96 9.14
N GLU A 89 1.87 1.15 8.77
CA GLU A 89 3.01 1.05 9.68
C GLU A 89 2.97 2.13 10.76
N VAL A 90 2.79 3.40 10.36
CA VAL A 90 2.80 4.56 11.27
C VAL A 90 1.59 4.58 12.20
N THR A 91 0.43 4.14 11.71
CA THR A 91 -0.81 4.05 12.50
C THR A 91 -0.90 2.75 13.30
N ARG A 92 -0.02 1.77 13.04
CA ARG A 92 -0.10 0.40 13.57
C ARG A 92 -1.47 -0.23 13.37
N TYR A 93 -2.08 0.06 12.21
CA TYR A 93 -3.42 -0.42 11.91
C TYR A 93 -3.36 -1.91 11.54
N PRO A 94 -4.01 -2.80 12.32
CA PRO A 94 -3.84 -4.25 12.18
C PRO A 94 -4.82 -4.85 11.17
N ALA A 95 -5.02 -4.19 10.03
CA ALA A 95 -5.92 -4.67 8.99
C ALA A 95 -5.16 -5.39 7.86
N PRO A 96 -5.79 -6.38 7.20
CA PRO A 96 -5.20 -7.02 6.04
C PRO A 96 -5.12 -6.06 4.85
N PHE A 97 -4.10 -6.26 4.02
CA PHE A 97 -3.97 -5.61 2.72
C PHE A 97 -4.68 -6.44 1.67
N VAL A 98 -5.70 -5.88 1.02
CA VAL A 98 -6.37 -6.51 -0.12
C VAL A 98 -5.96 -5.76 -1.37
N ILE A 99 -5.29 -6.44 -2.30
CA ILE A 99 -4.70 -5.83 -3.48
C ILE A 99 -5.28 -6.51 -4.71
N ASP A 100 -5.94 -5.71 -5.56
CA ASP A 100 -6.55 -6.18 -6.81
C ASP A 100 -5.65 -5.88 -8.00
N THR A 101 -5.47 -6.87 -8.87
CA THR A 101 -4.59 -6.84 -10.05
C THR A 101 -3.21 -6.23 -9.77
N PRO A 102 -2.43 -6.84 -8.85
CA PRO A 102 -1.23 -6.22 -8.30
C PRO A 102 -0.09 -5.98 -9.29
N LEU A 103 -0.04 -6.64 -10.46
CA LEU A 103 1.20 -6.78 -11.24
C LEU A 103 1.09 -6.34 -12.70
N ALA A 104 -0.12 -6.14 -13.22
CA ALA A 104 -0.38 -5.88 -14.64
C ALA A 104 0.43 -4.71 -15.24
N ARG A 105 0.89 -3.75 -14.41
CA ARG A 105 1.55 -2.51 -14.86
C ARG A 105 3.01 -2.39 -14.43
N LEU A 106 3.59 -3.47 -13.90
CA LEU A 106 4.93 -3.48 -13.31
C LEU A 106 5.89 -4.36 -14.10
N ASP A 107 7.11 -3.88 -14.30
CA ASP A 107 8.23 -4.70 -14.77
C ASP A 107 8.74 -5.65 -13.67
N GLU A 108 9.60 -6.58 -14.06
CA GLU A 108 10.13 -7.62 -13.17
C GLU A 108 10.80 -7.04 -11.91
N GLY A 109 11.66 -6.03 -12.05
CA GLY A 109 12.36 -5.42 -10.92
C GLY A 109 11.40 -4.82 -9.89
N HIS A 110 10.39 -4.09 -10.36
CA HIS A 110 9.37 -3.54 -9.47
C HIS A 110 8.55 -4.63 -8.76
N ARG A 111 8.25 -5.74 -9.44
CA ARG A 111 7.56 -6.90 -8.84
C ARG A 111 8.41 -7.53 -7.73
N ASP A 112 9.73 -7.63 -7.94
CA ASP A 112 10.66 -8.16 -6.93
C ASP A 112 10.69 -7.32 -5.67
N GLY A 113 10.73 -6.01 -5.83
CA GLY A 113 10.61 -5.06 -4.74
C GLY A 113 9.31 -5.25 -3.95
N LEU A 114 8.18 -5.39 -4.65
CA LEU A 114 6.88 -5.59 -4.02
C LEU A 114 6.77 -6.92 -3.28
N PHE A 115 7.22 -8.03 -3.87
CA PHE A 115 7.14 -9.33 -3.22
C PHE A 115 7.96 -9.36 -1.94
N ARG A 116 9.16 -8.77 -1.95
CA ARG A 116 9.98 -8.62 -0.74
C ARG A 116 9.29 -7.76 0.31
N HIS A 117 8.66 -6.65 -0.11
CA HIS A 117 7.91 -5.78 0.78
C HIS A 117 6.73 -6.52 1.42
N TRP A 118 5.84 -7.12 0.63
CA TRP A 118 4.67 -7.86 1.12
C TRP A 118 5.04 -9.03 2.03
N SER A 119 6.09 -9.77 1.68
CA SER A 119 6.56 -10.91 2.48
C SER A 119 7.14 -10.48 3.83
N GLY A 120 7.55 -9.22 3.96
CA GLY A 120 8.08 -8.63 5.20
C GLY A 120 7.05 -7.87 6.04
N LEU A 121 5.80 -7.74 5.59
CA LEU A 121 4.74 -7.09 6.35
C LEU A 121 4.28 -7.97 7.52
N GLU A 122 3.95 -7.34 8.65
CA GLU A 122 3.31 -8.04 9.78
C GLU A 122 1.83 -8.33 9.49
N GLN A 123 1.22 -7.54 8.61
CA GLN A 123 -0.17 -7.68 8.21
C GLN A 123 -0.36 -8.79 7.18
N GLN A 124 -1.52 -9.45 7.22
CA GLN A 124 -1.91 -10.40 6.18
C GLN A 124 -2.09 -9.68 4.84
N VAL A 125 -1.50 -10.23 3.78
CA VAL A 125 -1.68 -9.74 2.40
C VAL A 125 -2.56 -10.73 1.63
N ILE A 126 -3.61 -10.21 1.00
CA ILE A 126 -4.56 -10.94 0.16
C ILE A 126 -4.43 -10.37 -1.25
N LEU A 127 -3.94 -11.20 -2.18
CA LEU A 127 -3.79 -10.83 -3.58
C LEU A 127 -4.98 -11.38 -4.38
N LEU A 128 -5.66 -10.49 -5.10
CA LEU A 128 -6.67 -10.83 -6.10
C LEU A 128 -6.04 -10.62 -7.45
N SER A 129 -5.88 -11.68 -8.23
CA SER A 129 -5.09 -11.61 -9.46
C SER A 129 -5.57 -12.62 -10.49
N GLN A 130 -5.22 -12.35 -11.74
CA GLN A 130 -5.53 -13.19 -12.88
C GLN A 130 -4.34 -14.11 -13.21
N ASP A 131 -4.60 -15.15 -13.99
CA ASP A 131 -3.61 -16.10 -14.52
C ASP A 131 -2.46 -15.42 -15.27
N THR A 132 -2.74 -14.31 -15.95
CA THR A 132 -1.74 -13.52 -16.69
C THR A 132 -0.78 -12.73 -15.80
N GLU A 133 -1.11 -12.50 -14.53
CA GLU A 133 -0.33 -11.67 -13.61
C GLU A 133 0.55 -12.52 -12.68
N ILE A 134 -0.06 -13.52 -12.05
CA ILE A 134 0.65 -14.53 -11.27
C ILE A 134 0.94 -15.65 -12.25
N THR A 135 2.10 -15.61 -12.92
CA THR A 135 2.60 -16.71 -13.75
C THR A 135 3.25 -17.79 -12.89
N PRO A 136 3.54 -19.00 -13.42
CA PRO A 136 4.18 -20.06 -12.65
C PRO A 136 5.54 -19.66 -12.05
N GLU A 137 6.24 -18.71 -12.68
CA GLU A 137 7.46 -18.12 -12.12
C GLU A 137 7.18 -17.23 -10.92
N VAL A 138 6.19 -16.33 -11.03
CA VAL A 138 5.76 -15.47 -9.92
C VAL A 138 5.24 -16.32 -8.75
N TYR A 139 4.43 -17.33 -9.04
CA TYR A 139 3.90 -18.25 -8.03
C TYR A 139 5.02 -18.92 -7.23
N ARG A 140 6.02 -19.50 -7.90
CA ARG A 140 7.17 -20.13 -7.21
C ARG A 140 7.93 -19.19 -6.28
N ARG A 141 7.93 -17.89 -6.55
CA ARG A 141 8.60 -16.89 -5.72
C ARG A 141 7.78 -16.47 -4.51
N LEU A 142 6.45 -16.47 -4.65
CA LEU A 142 5.53 -16.20 -3.57
C LEU A 142 5.32 -17.42 -2.67
N ASP A 143 5.40 -18.64 -3.22
CA ASP A 143 5.12 -19.92 -2.56
C ASP A 143 5.66 -20.04 -1.11
N PRO A 144 6.91 -19.66 -0.80
CA PRO A 144 7.41 -19.73 0.58
C PRO A 144 6.66 -18.87 1.60
N HIS A 145 5.89 -17.90 1.13
CA HIS A 145 5.14 -16.92 1.95
C HIS A 145 3.62 -17.07 1.77
N ILE A 146 3.15 -18.03 0.97
CA ILE A 146 1.72 -18.26 0.76
C ILE A 146 1.17 -19.10 1.90
N GLY A 147 0.16 -18.57 2.60
CA GLY A 147 -0.59 -19.33 3.61
C GLY A 147 -1.72 -20.18 3.01
N ARG A 148 -2.42 -19.64 1.99
CA ARG A 148 -3.55 -20.28 1.29
C ARG A 148 -3.66 -19.75 -0.14
N THR A 149 -4.13 -20.58 -1.06
CA THR A 149 -4.59 -20.15 -2.38
C THR A 149 -6.05 -20.53 -2.59
N TYR A 150 -6.73 -19.77 -3.44
CA TYR A 150 -8.09 -20.05 -3.86
C TYR A 150 -8.19 -19.78 -5.36
N LEU A 151 -8.41 -20.83 -6.14
CA LEU A 151 -8.74 -20.71 -7.56
C LEU A 151 -10.24 -20.44 -7.68
N VAL A 152 -10.60 -19.32 -8.31
CA VAL A 152 -12.00 -18.92 -8.53
C VAL A 152 -12.30 -18.98 -10.02
N GLU A 153 -13.20 -19.87 -10.41
CA GLU A 153 -13.60 -20.10 -11.80
C GLU A 153 -15.05 -19.69 -12.02
N ALA A 154 -15.33 -19.02 -13.13
CA ALA A 154 -16.68 -18.67 -13.51
C ALA A 154 -17.33 -19.82 -14.31
N GLU A 155 -18.45 -20.33 -13.82
CA GLU A 155 -19.28 -21.32 -14.51
C GLU A 155 -20.54 -20.64 -15.05
N SER A 156 -20.68 -20.58 -16.37
CA SER A 156 -21.90 -20.08 -17.01
C SER A 156 -23.07 -20.99 -16.65
N LEU A 157 -24.18 -20.39 -16.22
CA LEU A 157 -25.41 -21.13 -15.95
C LEU A 157 -26.21 -21.28 -17.25
N ASP A 158 -27.02 -22.35 -17.33
CA ASP A 158 -27.95 -22.57 -18.46
C ASP A 158 -29.01 -21.45 -18.55
N SER A 159 -29.30 -20.79 -17.43
CA SER A 159 -30.03 -19.52 -17.36
C SER A 159 -29.08 -18.33 -17.47
N ALA A 160 -29.56 -17.15 -17.88
CA ALA A 160 -28.75 -15.94 -17.86
C ALA A 160 -28.09 -15.72 -16.48
N GLY A 161 -26.76 -15.83 -16.41
CA GLY A 161 -25.96 -15.67 -15.19
C GLY A 161 -24.68 -16.51 -15.19
N ALA A 162 -23.85 -16.30 -14.16
CA ALA A 162 -22.67 -17.11 -13.88
C ALA A 162 -22.62 -17.43 -12.37
N CYS A 163 -22.10 -18.60 -12.03
CA CYS A 163 -21.76 -19.01 -10.67
C CYS A 163 -20.23 -19.04 -10.52
N SER A 164 -19.72 -18.82 -9.31
CA SER A 164 -18.29 -18.99 -9.03
C SER A 164 -18.06 -20.33 -8.34
N ARG A 165 -17.20 -21.16 -8.93
CA ARG A 165 -16.63 -22.34 -8.27
C ARG A 165 -15.32 -21.94 -7.62
N VAL A 166 -15.13 -22.31 -6.36
CA VAL A 166 -13.92 -21.99 -5.58
C VAL A 166 -13.24 -23.28 -5.18
N THR A 167 -11.97 -23.43 -5.55
CA THR A 167 -11.13 -24.57 -5.19
C THR A 167 -9.96 -24.09 -4.34
N ALA A 168 -9.84 -24.59 -3.12
CA ALA A 168 -8.78 -24.20 -2.19
C ALA A 168 -7.46 -24.93 -2.49
N ASP A 169 -6.34 -24.27 -2.20
CA ASP A 169 -4.97 -24.80 -2.31
C ASP A 169 -4.61 -25.29 -3.72
N VAL A 170 -5.23 -24.69 -4.74
CA VAL A 170 -4.96 -24.92 -6.18
C VAL A 170 -4.48 -23.62 -6.82
N TYR A 171 -3.67 -23.74 -7.85
CA TYR A 171 -3.16 -22.67 -8.69
C TYR A 171 -3.50 -22.96 -10.17
N PHE A 172 -3.42 -21.95 -11.03
CA PHE A 172 -3.71 -22.09 -12.47
C PHE A 172 -2.82 -23.19 -13.09
N GLU A 173 -3.42 -24.22 -13.67
CA GLU A 173 -2.70 -25.27 -14.42
C GLU A 173 -2.26 -24.79 -15.82
#